data_AF-A0A7J3JB17-F1
#
_entry.id   AF-A0A7J3JB17-F1
#
_cell.length_a   1.000
_cell.length_b   1.000
_cell.length_c   1.000
_cell.angle_alpha   90.00
_cell.angle_beta   90.00
_cell.angle_gamma   90.00
#
_symmetry.space_group_name_H-M   'P 1'
#
loop_
_entity.id
_entity.type
_entity.pdbx_description
1 polymer ?
#
loop_
_entity_poly.entity_id
_entity_poly.type
_entity_poly.pdbx_seq_one_letter_code
_entity_poly.pdbx_strand_id
1 'polypeptide(L)'
;MSERTLKAAGWQPQSRPAEDAEIRAYRQLIIEAIYGIYYSKKERLAAKQMPPQPVTLQEIFDRVKSMVNERRSTGDWPFGVHEKRYVDRRVNEVATAKYAVGGVPKVVAVRAGLYEPNKVCFLFHKDTEVQRF
;
A
#
# COMPACT_ATOMS: atom_id res chain seq x y z
N MET A 1 -13.46 -16.24 -19.34
CA MET A 1 -14.09 -17.24 -18.43
C MET A 1 -14.53 -16.52 -17.17
N SER A 2 -15.80 -16.63 -16.76
CA SER A 2 -16.32 -15.92 -15.59
C SER A 2 -15.98 -16.66 -14.29
N GLU A 3 -15.94 -15.97 -13.14
CA GLU A 3 -15.71 -16.58 -11.83
C GLU A 3 -16.73 -17.70 -11.52
N ARG A 4 -17.97 -17.55 -12.01
CA ARG A 4 -19.03 -18.56 -11.90
C ARG A 4 -18.69 -19.84 -12.67
N THR A 5 -18.06 -19.70 -13.84
CA THR A 5 -17.61 -20.83 -14.68
C THR A 5 -16.45 -21.57 -14.03
N LEU A 6 -15.55 -20.85 -13.35
CA LEU A 6 -14.40 -21.45 -12.65
C LEU A 6 -14.85 -22.23 -11.40
N LYS A 7 -15.74 -21.66 -10.57
CA LYS A 7 -16.28 -22.34 -9.38
C LYS A 7 -17.05 -23.62 -9.74
N ALA A 8 -17.80 -23.61 -10.85
CA ALA A 8 -18.52 -24.80 -11.35
C ALA A 8 -17.56 -25.93 -11.78
N ALA A 9 -16.33 -25.60 -12.20
CA ALA A 9 -15.29 -26.57 -12.56
C ALA A 9 -14.49 -27.07 -11.33
N GLY A 10 -14.96 -26.83 -10.11
CA GLY A 10 -14.29 -27.25 -8.88
C GLY A 10 -13.11 -26.35 -8.47
N TRP A 11 -12.90 -25.23 -9.16
CA TRP A 11 -11.87 -24.26 -8.75
C TRP A 11 -12.30 -23.58 -7.45
N GLN A 12 -11.47 -23.72 -6.43
CA GLN A 12 -11.62 -23.02 -5.16
C GLN A 12 -10.69 -21.80 -5.15
N PRO A 13 -11.16 -20.64 -4.66
CA PRO A 13 -10.29 -19.49 -4.48
C PRO A 13 -9.16 -19.85 -3.51
N GLN A 14 -7.92 -19.50 -3.86
CA GLN A 14 -6.79 -19.71 -2.97
C GLN A 14 -7.06 -19.02 -1.62
N SER A 15 -6.93 -19.81 -0.55
CA SER A 15 -6.97 -19.34 0.82
C SER A 15 -5.98 -18.19 1.01
N ARG A 16 -6.35 -17.21 1.85
CA ARG A 16 -5.42 -16.14 2.23
C ARG A 16 -4.17 -16.82 2.84
N PRO A 17 -2.95 -16.49 2.39
CA PRO A 17 -1.74 -16.99 3.04
C PRO A 17 -1.76 -16.60 4.52
N ALA A 18 -1.23 -17.47 5.39
CA ALA A 18 -1.03 -17.12 6.79
C ALA A 18 -0.21 -15.83 6.87
N GLU A 19 -0.72 -14.84 7.60
CA GLU A 19 -0.10 -13.53 7.68
C GLU A 19 0.93 -13.54 8.81
N ASP A 20 2.20 -13.72 8.44
CA ASP A 20 3.32 -13.61 9.37
C ASP A 20 3.66 -12.14 9.70
N ALA A 21 4.50 -11.94 10.71
CA ALA A 21 4.88 -10.61 11.19
C ALA A 21 5.65 -9.78 10.14
N GLU A 22 6.45 -10.45 9.30
CA GLU A 22 7.22 -9.81 8.24
C GLU A 22 6.31 -9.22 7.17
N ILE A 23 5.31 -9.98 6.72
CA ILE A 23 4.32 -9.52 5.74
C ILE A 23 3.59 -8.28 6.26
N ARG A 24 3.14 -8.28 7.52
CA ARG A 24 2.49 -7.11 8.13
C ARG A 24 3.41 -5.90 8.15
N ALA A 25 4.66 -6.09 8.60
CA ALA A 25 5.65 -5.03 8.68
C ALA A 25 5.93 -4.42 7.31
N TYR A 26 6.12 -5.24 6.27
CA TYR A 26 6.33 -4.76 4.91
C TYR A 26 5.13 -4.02 4.33
N ARG A 27 3.90 -4.53 4.55
CA ARG A 27 2.67 -3.85 4.09
C ARG A 27 2.54 -2.47 4.74
N GLN A 28 2.79 -2.38 6.04
CA GLN A 28 2.75 -1.10 6.75
C GLN A 28 3.84 -0.14 6.25
N LEU A 29 5.06 -0.63 6.04
CA LEU A 29 6.17 0.17 5.50
C LEU A 29 5.87 0.71 4.09
N ILE A 30 5.22 -0.10 3.26
CA ILE A 30 4.79 0.30 1.91
C ILE A 30 3.75 1.42 1.97
N ILE A 31 2.77 1.32 2.88
CA ILE A 31 1.77 2.39 3.08
C ILE A 31 2.48 3.70 3.47
N GLU A 32 3.41 3.64 4.44
CA GLU A 32 4.21 4.79 4.87
C GLU A 32 5.01 5.39 3.71
N ALA A 33 5.67 4.55 2.90
CA ALA A 33 6.45 4.99 1.75
C ALA A 33 5.57 5.71 0.72
N ILE A 34 4.41 5.13 0.36
CA ILE A 34 3.48 5.71 -0.62
C ILE A 34 2.96 7.06 -0.12
N TYR A 35 2.51 7.13 1.13
CA TYR A 35 2.03 8.38 1.72
C TYR A 35 3.13 9.44 1.72
N GLY A 36 4.32 9.11 2.22
CA GLY A 36 5.44 10.05 2.30
C GLY A 36 5.84 10.60 0.93
N ILE A 37 5.97 9.74 -0.09
CA ILE A 37 6.32 10.17 -1.44
C ILE A 37 5.20 11.02 -2.05
N TYR A 38 3.94 10.57 -1.93
CA TYR A 38 2.80 11.26 -2.54
C TYR A 38 2.63 12.67 -1.98
N TYR A 39 2.68 12.85 -0.66
CA TYR A 39 2.51 14.17 -0.04
C TYR A 39 3.68 15.10 -0.34
N SER A 40 4.92 14.60 -0.29
CA SER A 40 6.10 15.38 -0.69
C SER A 40 6.00 15.86 -2.14
N LYS A 41 5.57 14.98 -3.07
CA LYS A 41 5.31 15.37 -4.47
C LYS A 41 4.18 16.39 -4.57
N LYS A 42 3.06 16.16 -3.88
CA LYS A 42 1.88 17.03 -3.90
C LYS A 42 2.25 18.46 -3.52
N GLU A 43 3.01 18.65 -2.44
CA GLU A 43 3.47 19.98 -1.99
C GLU A 43 4.35 20.66 -3.04
N ARG A 44 5.33 19.94 -3.59
CA ARG A 44 6.23 20.46 -4.62
C ARG A 44 5.51 20.83 -5.92
N LEU A 45 4.50 20.05 -6.31
CA LEU A 45 3.72 20.28 -7.53
C LEU A 45 2.70 21.41 -7.33
N ALA A 46 2.13 21.53 -6.14
CA ALA A 46 1.24 22.65 -5.79
C ALA A 46 1.95 24.00 -5.92
N ALA A 47 3.21 24.09 -5.49
CA ALA A 47 4.04 25.29 -5.68
C ALA A 47 4.23 25.68 -7.17
N LYS A 48 4.01 24.74 -8.09
CA LYS A 48 4.10 24.92 -9.54
C LYS A 48 2.72 24.94 -10.22
N GLN A 49 1.64 24.99 -9.45
CA GLN A 49 0.25 24.92 -9.95
C GLN A 49 -0.02 23.65 -10.79
N MET A 50 0.70 22.57 -10.50
CA MET A 50 0.54 21.28 -11.16
C MET A 50 -0.31 20.33 -10.30
N PRO A 51 -1.10 19.43 -10.91
CA PRO A 51 -1.88 18.45 -10.16
C PRO A 51 -0.97 17.43 -9.47
N PRO A 52 -1.41 16.83 -8.34
CA PRO A 52 -0.70 15.74 -7.69
C PRO A 52 -0.47 14.57 -8.66
N GLN A 53 0.67 13.91 -8.53
CA GLN A 53 1.03 12.76 -9.35
C GLN A 53 1.09 11.49 -8.51
N PRO A 54 0.57 10.36 -9.02
CA PRO A 54 0.70 9.07 -8.34
C PRO A 54 2.17 8.65 -8.20
N VAL A 55 2.39 7.69 -7.30
CA VAL A 55 3.69 7.13 -6.95
C VAL A 55 3.95 5.89 -7.79
N THR A 56 5.14 5.81 -8.38
CA THR A 56 5.56 4.65 -9.19
C THR A 56 6.05 3.50 -8.31
N LEU A 57 5.93 2.27 -8.80
CA LEU A 57 6.49 1.09 -8.13
C LEU A 57 8.01 1.22 -7.89
N GLN A 58 8.73 1.88 -8.79
CA GLN A 58 10.18 2.08 -8.62
C GLN A 58 10.46 2.99 -7.43
N GLU A 59 9.76 4.12 -7.31
CA GLU A 59 9.92 5.03 -6.17
C GLU A 59 9.53 4.36 -4.84
N ILE A 60 8.49 3.53 -4.85
CA ILE A 60 8.09 2.77 -3.67
C ILE A 60 9.20 1.80 -3.28
N PHE A 61 9.76 1.06 -4.24
CA PHE A 61 10.85 0.12 -3.98
C PHE A 61 12.08 0.82 -3.41
N ASP A 62 12.52 1.91 -4.02
CA ASP A 62 13.70 2.65 -3.59
C ASP A 62 13.51 3.23 -2.17
N ARG A 63 12.32 3.77 -1.88
CA ARG A 63 12.01 4.29 -0.54
C ARG A 63 11.91 3.17 0.50
N VAL A 64 11.23 2.07 0.19
CA VAL A 64 11.15 0.90 1.08
C VAL A 64 12.56 0.37 1.38
N LYS A 65 13.41 0.25 0.37
CA LYS A 65 14.80 -0.20 0.55
C LYS A 65 15.58 0.75 1.46
N SER A 66 15.44 2.07 1.28
CA SER A 66 16.06 3.08 2.16
C SER A 66 15.54 2.95 3.61
N MET A 67 14.23 2.88 3.82
CA MET A 67 13.64 2.75 5.16
C MET A 67 14.05 1.45 5.86
N VAL A 68 14.12 0.33 5.12
CA VAL A 68 14.61 -0.94 5.67
C VAL A 68 16.08 -0.80 6.09
N ASN A 69 16.93 -0.21 5.25
CA ASN A 69 18.35 -0.03 5.58
C ASN A 69 18.54 0.90 6.79
N GLU A 70 17.77 1.98 6.88
CA GLU A 70 17.74 2.89 8.03
C GLU A 70 17.36 2.13 9.31
N ARG A 71 16.23 1.41 9.32
CA ARG A 71 15.79 0.63 10.49
C ARG A 71 16.74 -0.52 10.83
N ARG A 72 17.42 -1.10 9.84
CA ARG A 72 18.47 -2.11 10.09
C ARG A 72 19.68 -1.52 10.79
N SER A 73 20.08 -0.29 10.45
CA SER A 73 21.21 0.36 11.12
C SER A 73 20.95 0.67 12.59
N THR A 74 19.68 0.79 13.00
CA THR A 74 19.27 1.00 14.40
C THR A 74 18.88 -0.28 15.12
N GLY A 75 18.83 -1.43 14.43
CA GLY A 75 18.36 -2.71 14.99
C GLY A 75 16.83 -2.87 15.02
N ASP A 76 16.08 -1.88 14.53
CA ASP A 76 14.61 -1.85 14.51
C ASP A 76 13.98 -2.60 13.31
N TRP A 77 14.78 -3.41 12.60
CA TRP A 77 14.31 -4.24 11.50
C TRP A 77 14.86 -5.66 11.60
N PRO A 78 14.08 -6.60 12.18
CA PRO A 78 14.53 -7.97 12.41
C PRO A 78 14.44 -8.86 11.15
N PHE A 79 13.96 -8.33 10.03
CA PHE A 79 13.66 -9.09 8.82
C PHE A 79 14.74 -8.94 7.73
N GLY A 80 14.71 -9.81 6.73
CA GLY A 80 15.60 -9.74 5.57
C GLY A 80 15.34 -8.52 4.68
N VAL A 81 16.28 -8.21 3.78
CA VAL A 81 16.06 -7.23 2.71
C VAL A 81 15.58 -7.98 1.48
N HIS A 82 14.37 -7.67 1.03
CA HIS A 82 13.78 -8.34 -0.12
C HIS A 82 14.00 -7.60 -1.44
N GLU A 83 13.93 -8.36 -2.53
CA GLU A 83 14.01 -7.85 -3.89
C GLU A 83 12.74 -7.10 -4.33
N LYS A 84 12.85 -6.36 -5.45
CA LYS A 84 11.76 -5.57 -6.02
C LYS A 84 10.49 -6.38 -6.28
N ARG A 85 10.62 -7.64 -6.70
CA ARG A 85 9.46 -8.52 -6.98
C ARG A 85 8.65 -8.85 -5.73
N TYR A 86 9.32 -8.98 -4.58
CA TYR A 86 8.64 -9.17 -3.31
C TYR A 86 7.87 -7.91 -2.92
N VAL A 87 8.52 -6.75 -2.99
CA VAL A 87 7.89 -5.46 -2.69
C VAL A 87 6.68 -5.22 -3.60
N ASP A 88 6.81 -5.44 -4.90
CA ASP A 88 5.71 -5.34 -5.87
C ASP A 88 4.50 -6.20 -5.47
N ARG A 89 4.73 -7.47 -5.13
CA ARG A 89 3.66 -8.35 -4.63
C ARG A 89 2.96 -7.74 -3.40
N ARG A 90 3.72 -7.22 -2.44
CA ARG A 90 3.17 -6.61 -1.22
C ARG A 90 2.44 -5.29 -1.52
N VAL A 91 2.91 -4.48 -2.47
CA VAL A 91 2.22 -3.25 -2.90
C VAL A 91 0.84 -3.58 -3.48
N ASN A 92 0.76 -4.60 -4.34
CA ASN A 92 -0.52 -5.04 -4.91
C ASN A 92 -1.48 -5.56 -3.83
N GLU A 93 -0.96 -6.24 -2.80
CA GLU A 93 -1.78 -6.66 -1.66
C GLU A 93 -2.32 -5.47 -0.86
N VAL A 94 -1.48 -4.47 -0.57
CA VAL A 94 -1.89 -3.24 0.13
C VAL A 94 -2.99 -2.49 -0.64
N ALA A 95 -2.95 -2.53 -1.97
CA ALA A 95 -3.95 -1.90 -2.84
C ALA A 95 -5.21 -2.75 -3.05
N THR A 96 -5.27 -3.99 -2.53
CA THR A 96 -6.36 -4.93 -2.79
C THR A 96 -7.26 -5.09 -1.56
N ALA A 97 -8.56 -4.87 -1.74
CA ALA A 97 -9.59 -4.92 -0.68
C ALA A 97 -9.55 -6.21 0.18
N LYS A 98 -9.29 -7.38 -0.42
CA LYS A 98 -9.19 -8.69 0.28
C LYS A 98 -8.17 -8.68 1.43
N TYR A 99 -7.12 -7.86 1.34
CA TYR A 99 -6.07 -7.80 2.35
C TYR A 99 -6.25 -6.65 3.34
N ALA A 100 -7.16 -5.73 3.07
CA ALA A 100 -7.41 -4.57 3.90
C ALA A 100 -8.35 -4.87 5.08
N VAL A 101 -8.07 -4.28 6.23
CA VAL A 101 -8.97 -4.32 7.39
C VAL A 101 -10.26 -3.59 7.03
N GLY A 102 -11.41 -4.22 7.25
CA GLY A 102 -12.71 -3.66 6.86
C GLY A 102 -12.96 -3.60 5.35
N GLY A 103 -12.12 -4.23 4.53
CA GLY A 103 -12.28 -4.28 3.08
C GLY A 103 -11.95 -2.97 2.34
N VAL A 104 -11.49 -1.93 3.05
CA VAL A 104 -11.13 -0.63 2.46
C VAL A 104 -9.61 -0.48 2.45
N PRO A 105 -8.94 -0.59 1.29
CA PRO A 105 -7.49 -0.46 1.23
C PRO A 105 -7.05 0.99 1.47
N LYS A 106 -5.95 1.19 2.19
CA LYS A 106 -5.39 2.53 2.46
C LYS A 106 -4.73 3.17 1.23
N VAL A 107 -4.46 2.37 0.21
CA VAL A 107 -3.83 2.77 -1.06
C VAL A 107 -4.69 2.23 -2.19
N VAL A 108 -4.72 2.94 -3.31
CA VAL A 108 -5.37 2.50 -4.53
C VAL A 108 -4.35 2.42 -5.67
N ALA A 109 -4.50 1.40 -6.52
CA ALA A 109 -3.79 1.33 -7.79
C ALA A 109 -4.59 2.15 -8.83
N VAL A 110 -3.99 3.23 -9.34
CA VAL A 110 -4.63 4.09 -10.35
C VAL A 110 -4.46 3.48 -11.75
N ARG A 111 -3.28 2.90 -11.99
CA ARG A 111 -2.96 2.08 -13.17
C ARG A 111 -1.86 1.09 -12.80
N ALA A 112 -1.56 0.14 -13.69
CA ALA A 112 -0.48 -0.81 -13.46
C ALA A 112 0.83 -0.11 -13.08
N GLY A 113 1.36 -0.46 -11.90
CA GLY A 113 2.60 0.10 -11.35
C GLY A 113 2.49 1.50 -10.77
N LEU A 114 1.31 2.14 -10.73
CA LEU A 114 1.11 3.46 -10.14
C LEU A 114 0.05 3.45 -9.04
N TYR A 115 0.39 4.07 -7.91
CA TYR A 115 -0.37 4.01 -6.68
C TYR A 115 -0.56 5.39 -6.05
N GLU A 116 -1.67 5.61 -5.37
CA GLU A 116 -1.91 6.81 -4.55
C GLU A 116 -2.62 6.46 -3.24
N PRO A 117 -2.52 7.31 -2.19
CA PRO A 117 -3.32 7.17 -0.99
C PRO A 117 -4.82 7.12 -1.32
N ASN A 118 -5.56 6.21 -0.67
CA ASN A 118 -6.99 6.13 -0.86
C ASN A 118 -7.68 7.34 -0.21
N LYS A 119 -8.26 8.21 -1.03
CA LYS A 119 -8.95 9.43 -0.59
C LYS A 119 -10.11 9.15 0.37
N VAL A 120 -10.76 7.99 0.22
CA VAL A 120 -11.88 7.56 1.07
C VAL A 120 -11.45 7.43 2.53
N CYS A 121 -10.21 6.99 2.79
CA CYS A 121 -9.68 6.88 4.14
C CYS A 121 -9.50 8.23 4.86
N PHE A 122 -9.52 9.35 4.14
CA PHE A 122 -9.44 10.70 4.73
C PHE A 122 -10.80 11.34 4.95
N LEU A 123 -11.84 10.85 4.28
CA LEU A 123 -13.21 11.34 4.44
C LEU A 123 -13.82 10.81 5.75
N PHE A 124 -13.56 9.56 6.10
CA PHE A 124 -14.06 8.94 7.33
C PHE A 124 -13.54 9.57 8.63
N HIS A 125 -12.43 10.33 8.60
CA HIS A 125 -11.97 11.06 9.79
C HIS A 125 -12.70 12.39 10.03
N LYS A 126 -13.33 12.98 9.01
CA LYS A 126 -14.10 14.22 9.20
C LYS A 126 -15.45 13.99 9.88
N ASP A 127 -16.03 12.79 9.74
CA ASP A 127 -17.35 12.50 10.30
C ASP A 127 -17.30 12.00 11.76
N THR A 128 -16.13 11.57 12.26
CA THR A 128 -15.96 11.15 13.67
C THR A 128 -15.65 12.28 14.65
N GLU A 129 -15.37 13.50 14.19
CA GLU A 129 -15.12 14.66 15.07
C GLU A 129 -16.38 15.46 15.43
N VAL A 130 -17.57 15.08 14.95
CA VAL A 130 -18.82 15.85 15.17
C VAL A 130 -19.64 15.37 16.39
N GLN A 131 -19.17 14.37 17.14
CA GLN A 131 -19.89 13.88 18.34
C GLN A 131 -19.11 14.05 19.65
N ARG A 132 -18.58 15.24 19.94
CA ARG A 132 -18.30 15.68 21.33
C ARG A 132 -18.39 17.19 21.47
N PHE A 133 -19.59 17.68 21.75
CA PHE A 133 -19.85 18.83 22.64
C PHE A 133 -21.13 18.56 23.41
#